data_AF-A0AB35YYT6-F1
#
_entry.id   AF-A0AB35YYT6-F1
#
_cell.length_a   1.000
_cell.length_b   1.000
_cell.length_c   1.000
_cell.angle_alpha   90.00
_cell.angle_beta   90.00
_cell.angle_gamma   90.00
#
_symmetry.space_group_name_H-M   'P 1'
#
loop_
_entity.id
_entity.type
_entity.pdbx_description
1 polymer ?
#
loop_
_entity_poly.entity_id
_entity_poly.type
_entity_poly.pdbx_seq_one_letter_code
_entity_poly.pdbx_strand_id
1 'polypeptide(L)'
;MRNSQRFTFPKTVLFGITTLYVVLMLATYFLYYKEPTVICAQRMLTAQTIALLFQVVLNYINYHAKNKIVILGTLFVSAMIIFGAITAFFSLTIMCEFYGF
;
A
#
# COMPACT_ATOMS: atom_id res chain seq x y z
N MET A 1 12.88 27.43 26.78
CA MET A 1 13.28 26.08 26.31
C MET A 1 12.27 25.65 25.25
N ARG A 2 12.68 25.61 23.97
CA ARG A 2 11.79 25.31 22.84
C ARG A 2 11.51 23.81 22.87
N ASN A 3 10.29 23.44 23.29
CA ASN A 3 9.78 22.07 23.32
C ASN A 3 9.89 21.47 21.90
N SER A 4 11.01 20.83 21.61
CA SER A 4 11.27 20.14 20.35
C SER A 4 10.58 18.78 20.42
N GLN A 5 9.25 18.80 20.50
CA GLN A 5 8.46 17.65 20.11
C GLN A 5 8.69 17.48 18.61
N ARG A 6 9.72 16.71 18.27
CA ARG A 6 9.95 16.19 16.93
C ARG A 6 8.62 15.59 16.49
N PHE A 7 8.00 16.18 15.48
CA PHE A 7 6.76 15.69 14.89
C PHE A 7 7.11 14.44 14.05
N THR A 8 7.62 13.41 14.70
CA THR A 8 7.86 12.09 14.11
C THR A 8 6.57 11.31 14.20
N PHE A 9 6.09 10.81 13.07
CA PHE A 9 4.96 9.89 13.08
C PHE A 9 5.30 8.69 13.98
N PRO A 10 4.35 8.21 14.80
CA PRO A 10 4.57 7.00 15.58
C PRO A 10 4.86 5.87 14.60
N LYS A 11 6.02 5.21 14.78
CA LYS A 11 6.49 4.10 13.94
C LYS A 11 5.38 3.05 13.73
N THR A 12 4.50 2.91 14.71
CA THR A 12 3.29 2.10 14.71
C THR A 12 2.34 2.34 13.54
N VAL A 13 2.13 3.59 13.11
CA VAL A 13 1.20 3.92 12.01
C VAL A 13 1.78 3.44 10.68
N LEU A 14 3.06 3.72 10.46
CA LEU A 14 3.78 3.33 9.27
C LEU A 14 3.86 1.80 9.14
N PHE A 15 4.18 1.13 10.25
CA PHE A 15 4.22 -0.33 10.31
C PHE A 15 2.81 -0.91 10.09
N GLY A 16 1.78 -0.35 10.74
CA GLY A 16 0.40 -0.79 10.60
C GLY A 16 -0.13 -0.69 9.16
N ILE A 17 0.17 0.40 8.46
CA ILE A 17 -0.11 0.60 7.03
C ILE A 17 0.53 -0.52 6.20
N THR A 18 1.80 -0.82 6.46
CA THR A 18 2.54 -1.83 5.70
C THR A 18 2.00 -3.24 5.98
N THR A 19 1.70 -3.56 7.25
CA THR A 19 1.09 -4.83 7.64
C THR A 19 -0.29 -5.01 7.02
N LEU A 20 -1.13 -3.98 7.03
CA LEU A 20 -2.45 -4.00 6.39
C LEU A 20 -2.32 -4.31 4.88
N TYR A 21 -1.31 -3.74 4.22
CA TYR A 21 -1.04 -3.99 2.81
C TYR A 21 -0.68 -5.46 2.53
N VAL A 22 0.15 -6.07 3.38
CA VAL A 22 0.52 -7.49 3.28
C VAL A 22 -0.69 -8.40 3.51
N VAL A 23 -1.55 -8.06 4.47
CA VAL A 23 -2.80 -8.80 4.70
C VAL A 23 -3.69 -8.74 3.44
N LEU A 24 -3.76 -7.59 2.79
CA LEU A 24 -4.54 -7.40 1.57
C LEU A 24 -3.99 -8.19 0.38
N MET A 25 -2.67 -8.31 0.26
CA MET A 25 -2.01 -9.23 -0.70
C MET A 25 -2.39 -10.68 -0.46
N LEU A 26 -2.32 -11.14 0.79
CA LEU A 26 -2.69 -12.51 1.13
C LEU A 26 -4.17 -12.77 0.82
N ALA A 27 -5.04 -11.83 1.15
CA ALA A 27 -6.47 -11.90 0.79
C ALA A 27 -6.65 -12.00 -0.72
N THR A 28 -5.91 -11.21 -1.51
CA THR A 28 -5.93 -11.26 -2.97
C THR A 28 -5.56 -12.65 -3.48
N TYR A 29 -4.50 -13.24 -2.93
CA TYR A 29 -4.05 -14.58 -3.32
C TYR A 29 -5.08 -15.65 -2.96
N PHE A 30 -5.60 -15.68 -1.73
CA PHE A 30 -6.54 -16.73 -1.32
C PHE A 30 -7.92 -16.64 -1.97
N LEU A 31 -8.40 -15.42 -2.27
CA LEU A 31 -9.74 -15.20 -2.80
C LEU A 31 -9.79 -15.21 -4.33
N TYR A 32 -8.79 -14.65 -5.01
CA TYR A 32 -8.84 -14.41 -6.46
C TYR A 32 -7.88 -15.27 -7.30
N TYR A 33 -6.95 -16.00 -6.68
CA TYR A 33 -6.05 -16.93 -7.39
C TYR A 33 -6.74 -18.26 -7.71
N LYS A 34 -7.90 -18.16 -8.37
CA LYS A 34 -8.75 -19.27 -8.85
C LYS A 34 -9.29 -18.91 -10.24
N GLU A 35 -9.64 -19.91 -11.05
CA GLU A 35 -10.30 -19.66 -12.33
C GLU A 35 -11.65 -18.95 -12.12
N PRO A 36 -12.06 -17.99 -12.98
CA PRO A 36 -11.39 -17.47 -14.18
C PRO A 36 -10.44 -16.28 -13.92
N THR A 37 -10.26 -15.85 -12.68
CA THR A 37 -9.57 -14.59 -12.34
C THR A 37 -8.06 -14.70 -12.14
N VAL A 38 -7.45 -15.88 -12.37
CA VAL A 38 -6.03 -16.16 -12.09
C VAL A 38 -5.08 -15.15 -12.75
N ILE A 39 -5.29 -14.85 -14.04
CA ILE A 39 -4.41 -13.95 -14.79
C ILE A 39 -4.50 -12.52 -14.22
N CYS A 40 -5.71 -12.05 -13.93
CA CYS A 40 -5.93 -10.74 -13.31
C CYS A 40 -5.36 -10.68 -11.89
N ALA A 41 -5.55 -11.73 -11.09
CA ALA A 41 -4.98 -11.83 -9.76
C ALA A 41 -3.45 -11.81 -9.80
N GLN A 42 -2.82 -12.47 -10.77
CA GLN A 42 -1.37 -12.45 -10.96
C GLN A 42 -0.86 -11.04 -11.33
N ARG A 43 -1.50 -10.36 -12.28
CA ARG A 43 -1.18 -8.97 -12.63
C ARG A 43 -1.36 -8.04 -11.43
N MET A 44 -2.44 -8.21 -10.67
CA MET A 44 -2.73 -7.41 -9.47
C MET A 44 -1.70 -7.65 -8.36
N LEU A 45 -1.33 -8.91 -8.08
CA LEU A 45 -0.28 -9.24 -7.11
C LEU A 45 1.07 -8.65 -7.51
N THR A 46 1.38 -8.61 -8.81
CA THR A 46 2.59 -7.99 -9.35
C THR A 46 2.58 -6.47 -9.09
N ALA A 47 1.46 -5.80 -9.39
CA ALA A 47 1.28 -4.37 -9.11
C ALA A 47 1.33 -4.06 -7.62
N GLN A 48 0.69 -4.88 -6.78
CA GLN A 48 0.75 -4.75 -5.32
C GLN A 48 2.19 -4.91 -4.82
N THR A 49 2.99 -5.82 -5.40
CA THR A 49 4.39 -6.02 -5.00
C THR A 49 5.25 -4.79 -5.29
N ILE A 50 5.06 -4.19 -6.46
CA ILE A 50 5.74 -2.93 -6.82
C ILE A 50 5.32 -1.81 -5.86
N ALA A 51 4.02 -1.70 -5.56
CA ALA A 51 3.51 -0.71 -4.63
C ALA A 51 4.04 -0.91 -3.20
N LEU A 52 4.21 -2.16 -2.75
CA LEU A 52 4.82 -2.48 -1.46
C LEU A 52 6.29 -2.04 -1.40
N LEU A 53 7.06 -2.25 -2.47
CA LEU A 53 8.43 -1.71 -2.56
C LEU A 53 8.43 -0.18 -2.46
N PHE A 54 7.48 0.49 -3.12
CA PHE A 54 7.30 1.94 -3.03
C PHE A 54 6.98 2.37 -1.59
N GLN A 55 6.11 1.64 -0.90
CA GLN A 55 5.78 1.86 0.51
C GLN A 55 7.03 1.75 1.40
N VAL A 56 7.89 0.74 1.18
CA VAL A 56 9.13 0.55 1.94
C VAL A 56 10.09 1.72 1.72
N VAL A 57 10.24 2.20 0.48
CA VAL A 57 11.08 3.36 0.17
C VAL A 57 10.54 4.63 0.84
N LEU A 58 9.23 4.88 0.75
CA LEU A 58 8.59 6.01 1.42
C LEU A 58 8.77 5.94 2.93
N ASN A 59 8.71 4.73 3.49
CA ASN A 59 8.91 4.50 4.91
C ASN A 59 10.35 4.82 5.34
N TYR A 60 11.33 4.42 4.54
CA TYR A 60 12.74 4.76 4.76
C TYR A 60 12.97 6.27 4.71
N ILE A 61 12.40 6.96 3.71
CA ILE A 61 12.48 8.43 3.60
C ILE A 61 11.83 9.09 4.82
N ASN A 62 10.65 8.62 5.24
CA ASN A 62 9.97 9.14 6.43
C ASN A 62 10.81 8.95 7.70
N TYR A 63 11.48 7.80 7.85
CA TYR A 63 12.35 7.49 8.98
C TYR A 63 13.53 8.47 9.13
N HIS A 64 14.13 8.89 8.00
CA HIS A 64 15.26 9.82 8.00
C HIS A 64 14.85 11.29 7.92
N ALA A 65 13.58 11.58 7.58
CA ALA A 65 13.08 12.94 7.44
C ALA A 65 12.95 13.66 8.80
N LYS A 66 13.48 14.89 8.86
CA LYS A 66 13.26 15.81 10.00
C LYS A 66 12.22 16.89 9.66
N ASN A 67 11.85 17.00 8.39
CA ASN A 67 10.94 18.02 7.88
C ASN A 67 9.50 17.53 7.95
N LYS A 68 8.64 18.27 8.65
CA LYS A 68 7.22 17.94 8.84
C LYS A 68 6.47 17.75 7.51
N ILE A 69 6.79 18.56 6.50
CA ILE A 69 6.18 18.47 5.16
C ILE A 69 6.51 17.13 4.49
N VAL A 70 7.75 16.65 4.61
CA VAL A 70 8.17 15.37 4.01
C VAL A 70 7.47 14.21 4.69
N ILE A 71 7.33 14.27 6.02
CA ILE A 71 6.63 13.24 6.81
C ILE A 71 5.13 13.20 6.44
N LEU A 72 4.47 14.35 6.30
CA LEU A 72 3.07 14.42 5.87
C LEU A 72 2.89 13.98 4.42
N GLY A 73 3.81 14.37 3.52
CA GLY A 73 3.76 13.99 2.11
C GLY A 73 3.92 12.49 1.91
N THR A 74 4.90 11.86 2.58
CA THR A 74 5.10 10.40 2.51
C THR A 74 3.91 9.63 3.09
N LEU A 75 3.27 10.15 4.14
CA LEU A 75 2.03 9.57 4.67
C LEU A 75 0.88 9.69 3.67
N PHE A 76 0.71 10.86 3.06
CA PHE A 76 -0.34 11.08 2.06
C PHE A 76 -0.19 10.11 0.89
N VAL A 77 1.02 9.98 0.34
CA VAL A 77 1.31 9.03 -0.74
C VAL A 77 1.06 7.58 -0.28
N SER A 78 1.50 7.23 0.93
CA SER A 78 1.26 5.89 1.51
C SER A 78 -0.23 5.56 1.67
N ALA A 79 -1.04 6.55 2.07
CA ALA A 79 -2.49 6.41 2.20
C ALA A 79 -3.16 6.26 0.83
N MET A 80 -2.72 7.02 -0.19
CA MET A 80 -3.21 6.88 -1.56
C MET A 80 -2.90 5.50 -2.14
N ILE A 81 -1.71 4.95 -1.88
CA ILE A 81 -1.32 3.60 -2.32
C ILE A 81 -2.22 2.53 -1.68
N ILE A 82 -2.46 2.61 -0.36
CA ILE A 82 -3.40 1.70 0.31
C ILE A 82 -4.80 1.83 -0.27
N PHE A 83 -5.29 3.06 -0.42
CA PHE A 83 -6.63 3.31 -0.94
C PHE A 83 -6.79 2.72 -2.34
N GLY A 84 -5.80 2.94 -3.22
CA GLY A 84 -5.76 2.33 -4.55
C GLY A 84 -5.72 0.80 -4.53
N ALA A 85 -4.99 0.19 -3.60
CA ALA A 85 -4.95 -1.26 -3.47
C ALA A 85 -6.29 -1.84 -2.99
N ILE A 86 -6.96 -1.17 -2.04
CA ILE A 86 -8.30 -1.55 -1.56
C ILE A 86 -9.33 -1.45 -2.67
N THR A 87 -9.36 -0.34 -3.41
CA THR A 87 -10.32 -0.15 -4.51
C THR A 87 -10.06 -1.15 -5.63
N ALA A 88 -8.80 -1.41 -5.98
CA ALA A 88 -8.42 -2.44 -6.95
C ALA A 88 -8.87 -3.84 -6.48
N PHE A 89 -8.77 -4.14 -5.18
CA PHE A 89 -9.16 -5.44 -4.64
C PHE A 89 -10.65 -5.69 -4.80
N PHE A 90 -11.48 -4.73 -4.42
CA PHE A 90 -12.94 -4.86 -4.58
C PHE A 90 -13.41 -4.80 -6.03
N SER A 91 -12.69 -4.09 -6.90
CA SER A 91 -13.01 -4.00 -8.32
C SER A 91 -12.38 -5.10 -9.16
N LEU A 92 -11.63 -6.05 -8.57
CA LEU A 92 -10.84 -7.02 -9.32
C LEU A 92 -11.68 -7.92 -10.22
N THR A 93 -12.82 -8.42 -9.74
CA THR A 93 -13.72 -9.26 -10.54
C THR A 93 -14.23 -8.52 -11.76
N ILE A 94 -14.68 -7.28 -11.56
CA ILE A 94 -15.21 -6.41 -12.62
C ILE A 94 -14.09 -6.07 -13.61
N MET A 95 -12.91 -5.68 -13.12
CA MET A 95 -11.77 -5.43 -13.98
C MET A 95 -11.36 -6.68 -14.76
N CYS A 96 -11.51 -7.87 -14.19
CA CYS A 96 -11.19 -9.10 -14.88
C CYS A 96 -12.24 -9.46 -15.93
N GLU A 97 -13.53 -9.19 -15.70
CA GLU A 97 -14.57 -9.39 -16.72
C GLU A 97 -14.44 -8.40 -17.89
N PHE A 98 -14.03 -7.15 -17.63
CA PHE A 98 -13.92 -6.11 -18.66
C PHE A 98 -12.54 -6.04 -19.36
N TYR A 99 -11.46 -6.40 -18.66
CA TYR A 99 -10.07 -6.32 -19.15
C TYR A 99 -9.36 -7.68 -19.20
N GLY A 100 -10.05 -8.78 -18.89
CA GLY A 100 -9.55 -10.15 -18.98
C GLY A 100 -9.52 -10.65 -20.42
N PHE A 101 -8.65 -10.03 -21.24
CA PHE A 101 -8.10 -10.62 -22.45
C PHE A 101 -6.70 -11.18 -22.15
#